data_AF-A0A6A7VJJ8-F1
#
_entry.id   AF-A0A6A7VJJ8-F1
#
_cell.length_a   1.000
_cell.length_b   1.000
_cell.length_c   1.000
_cell.angle_alpha   90.00
_cell.angle_beta   90.00
_cell.angle_gamma   90.00
#
_symmetry.space_group_name_H-M   'P 1'
#
loop_
_entity.id
_entity.type
_entity.pdbx_description
1 polymer ?
#
loop_
_entity_poly.entity_id
_entity_poly.type
_entity_poly.pdbx_seq_one_letter_code
_entity_poly.pdbx_strand_id
1 'polypeptide(L)'
;MNNSKHQYFRPVWTSGRYDKKSHSAIIYNLASGKSYFFEDTAADVIDYMLIADRNEKIDICKIVNELAIDEESISVFFDNLEKEGIITFCNNLGELLVNVQNRCCNTKPDYSKNMQKKAEDAECDYQKRSKSKVFSVLMELTYNCSEKCIHCYNPGASRNDEEFSMRNIKNDRVSSSLFLKTSWKHPC
;
A
#
# COMPACT_ATOMS: atom_id res chain seq x y z
N MET A 1 13.94 -33.49 14.69
CA MET A 1 14.74 -33.39 13.45
C MET A 1 13.84 -33.76 12.29
N ASN A 2 13.40 -32.75 11.54
CA ASN A 2 12.88 -32.83 10.18
C ASN A 2 12.76 -31.37 9.71
N ASN A 3 13.90 -30.70 9.49
CA ASN A 3 13.91 -29.40 8.82
C ASN A 3 13.76 -29.69 7.32
N SER A 4 12.53 -29.96 6.88
CA SER A 4 12.19 -29.75 5.48
C SER A 4 12.50 -28.28 5.19
N LYS A 5 13.51 -28.02 4.36
CA LYS A 5 13.92 -26.68 3.97
C LYS A 5 12.74 -26.02 3.26
N HIS A 6 11.92 -25.28 4.01
CA HIS A 6 10.73 -24.63 3.48
C HIS A 6 11.16 -23.66 2.39
N GLN A 7 10.50 -23.75 1.25
CA GLN A 7 10.69 -22.78 0.18
C GLN A 7 9.65 -21.69 0.35
N TYR A 8 10.10 -20.45 0.35
CA TYR A 8 9.24 -19.29 0.53
C TYR A 8 8.98 -18.64 -0.83
N PHE A 9 7.73 -18.27 -1.06
CA PHE A 9 7.26 -17.63 -2.28
C PHE A 9 6.60 -16.29 -1.95
N ARG A 10 6.74 -15.32 -2.86
CA ARG A 10 6.02 -14.04 -2.76
C ARG A 10 4.64 -14.22 -3.40
N PRO A 11 3.53 -14.11 -2.66
CA PRO A 11 2.20 -14.27 -3.24
C PRO A 11 1.78 -13.11 -4.16
N VAL A 12 0.76 -13.33 -4.99
CA VAL A 12 0.25 -12.31 -5.94
C VAL A 12 -0.51 -11.16 -5.30
N TRP A 13 -1.05 -11.38 -4.10
CA TRP A 13 -1.79 -10.36 -3.36
C TRP A 13 -0.90 -9.52 -2.44
N THR A 14 0.43 -9.61 -2.55
CA THR A 14 1.31 -8.71 -1.81
C THR A 14 1.93 -7.64 -2.70
N SER A 15 1.96 -6.43 -2.15
CA SER A 15 2.60 -5.27 -2.74
C SER A 15 3.33 -4.53 -1.65
N GLY A 16 4.30 -3.71 -2.02
CA GLY A 16 5.06 -2.98 -1.02
C GLY A 16 6.14 -2.13 -1.65
N ARG A 17 6.82 -1.40 -0.79
CA ARG A 17 7.92 -0.50 -1.16
C ARG A 17 8.92 -0.42 -0.02
N TYR A 18 10.17 -0.19 -0.40
CA TYR A 18 11.29 0.02 0.50
C TYR A 18 11.91 1.39 0.23
N ASP A 19 12.31 2.09 1.30
CA ASP A 19 13.12 3.29 1.22
C ASP A 19 14.51 3.02 1.81
N LYS A 20 15.50 2.94 0.91
CA LYS A 20 16.90 2.71 1.24
C LYS A 20 17.52 3.78 2.14
N LYS A 21 17.02 5.02 2.11
CA LYS A 21 17.60 6.11 2.91
C LYS A 21 17.23 6.04 4.39
N SER A 22 16.07 5.48 4.71
CA SER A 22 15.57 5.38 6.08
C SER A 22 15.54 3.94 6.61
N HIS A 23 15.95 2.96 5.80
CA HIS A 23 15.80 1.54 6.08
C HIS A 23 14.38 1.25 6.56
N SER A 24 13.41 1.54 5.71
CA SER A 24 11.99 1.45 6.04
C SER A 24 11.25 0.76 4.92
N ALA A 25 10.39 -0.20 5.27
CA ALA A 25 9.55 -0.89 4.31
C ALA A 25 8.10 -0.89 4.75
N ILE A 26 7.19 -0.86 3.78
CA ILE A 26 5.77 -1.11 4.00
C ILE A 26 5.32 -2.21 3.04
N ILE A 27 4.60 -3.18 3.59
CA ILE A 27 3.98 -4.28 2.83
C ILE A 27 2.48 -4.24 3.04
N TYR A 28 1.76 -4.43 1.94
CA TYR A 28 0.32 -4.58 1.89
C TYR A 28 -0.01 -6.03 1.60
N ASN A 29 -0.84 -6.63 2.46
CA ASN A 29 -1.60 -7.82 2.13
C ASN A 29 -2.93 -7.37 1.53
N LEU A 30 -3.01 -7.32 0.20
CA LEU A 30 -4.17 -6.83 -0.54
C LEU A 30 -5.39 -7.74 -0.39
N ALA A 31 -5.18 -9.02 -0.07
CA ALA A 31 -6.27 -9.96 0.15
C ALA A 31 -6.93 -9.78 1.53
N SER A 32 -6.17 -9.36 2.54
CA SER A 32 -6.70 -9.06 3.88
C SER A 32 -6.99 -7.59 4.16
N GLY A 33 -6.50 -6.69 3.29
CA GLY A 33 -6.61 -5.24 3.50
C GLY A 33 -5.73 -4.72 4.63
N LYS A 34 -4.73 -5.50 5.07
CA LYS A 34 -3.79 -5.11 6.13
C LYS A 34 -2.49 -4.56 5.55
N SER A 35 -1.88 -3.63 6.27
CA SER A 35 -0.57 -3.06 6.01
C SER A 35 0.37 -3.31 7.18
N TYR A 36 1.64 -3.57 6.89
CA TYR A 36 2.68 -3.87 7.85
C TYR A 36 3.88 -2.96 7.61
N PHE A 37 4.38 -2.37 8.68
CA PHE A 37 5.54 -1.48 8.65
C PHE A 37 6.75 -2.19 9.26
N PHE A 38 7.90 -2.07 8.60
CA PHE A 38 9.16 -2.66 9.01
C PHE A 38 10.25 -1.60 9.05
N GLU A 39 11.15 -1.75 10.02
CA GLU A 39 12.25 -0.83 10.30
C GLU A 39 13.59 -1.57 10.25
N ASP A 40 14.65 -0.84 9.88
CA ASP A 40 16.05 -1.26 9.97
C ASP A 40 16.30 -2.61 9.28
N THR A 41 16.92 -3.56 9.98
CA THR A 41 17.26 -4.88 9.44
C THR A 41 16.04 -5.63 8.90
N ALA A 42 14.87 -5.49 9.54
CA ALA A 42 13.65 -6.12 9.05
C ALA A 42 13.20 -5.49 7.73
N ALA A 43 13.32 -4.17 7.57
CA ALA A 43 13.03 -3.49 6.32
C ALA A 43 13.97 -3.93 5.19
N ASP A 44 15.24 -4.13 5.51
CA ASP A 44 16.24 -4.58 4.53
C ASP A 44 15.94 -6.01 4.06
N VAL A 45 15.55 -6.91 4.96
CA VAL A 45 15.09 -8.26 4.60
C VAL A 45 13.87 -8.19 3.67
N ILE A 46 12.94 -7.28 3.95
CA ILE A 46 11.75 -7.06 3.10
C ILE A 46 12.12 -6.48 1.73
N ASP A 47 13.14 -5.64 1.60
CA ASP A 47 13.64 -5.16 0.30
C ASP A 47 14.05 -6.35 -0.59
N TYR A 48 14.86 -7.26 -0.06
CA TYR A 48 15.26 -8.47 -0.79
C TYR A 48 14.09 -9.39 -1.13
N MET A 49 13.09 -9.51 -0.24
CA MET A 49 11.85 -10.23 -0.53
C MET A 49 11.10 -9.58 -1.72
N LEU A 50 11.08 -8.25 -1.79
CA LEU A 50 10.38 -7.50 -2.84
C LEU A 50 11.08 -7.56 -4.22
N ILE A 51 12.34 -7.98 -4.28
CA ILE A 51 13.05 -8.25 -5.55
C ILE A 51 12.43 -9.44 -6.28
N ALA A 52 11.94 -10.46 -5.55
CA ALA A 52 11.24 -11.58 -6.18
C ALA A 52 9.92 -11.10 -6.80
N ASP A 53 9.66 -11.49 -8.04
CA ASP A 53 8.37 -11.21 -8.67
C ASP A 53 7.23 -11.92 -7.94
N ARG A 54 6.01 -11.48 -8.22
CA ARG A 54 4.82 -12.13 -7.67
C ARG A 54 4.70 -13.56 -8.18
N ASN A 55 4.34 -14.47 -7.28
CA ASN A 55 4.33 -15.92 -7.44
C ASN A 55 5.71 -16.58 -7.63
N GLU A 56 6.80 -15.83 -7.49
CA GLU A 56 8.15 -16.37 -7.60
C GLU A 56 8.75 -16.71 -6.24
N LYS A 57 9.77 -17.57 -6.31
CA LYS A 57 10.53 -18.01 -5.13
C LYS A 57 11.40 -16.87 -4.60
N ILE A 58 11.45 -16.74 -3.28
CA ILE A 58 12.33 -15.80 -2.60
C ILE A 58 13.71 -16.43 -2.42
N ASP A 59 14.77 -15.72 -2.82
CA ASP A 59 16.15 -16.18 -2.70
C ASP A 59 16.70 -15.93 -1.28
N ILE A 60 16.47 -16.89 -0.39
CA ILE A 60 16.96 -16.84 1.00
C ILE A 60 18.48 -16.80 1.06
N CYS A 61 19.18 -17.52 0.18
CA CYS A 61 20.64 -17.55 0.17
C CYS A 61 21.21 -16.15 -0.11
N LYS A 62 20.60 -15.41 -1.04
CA LYS A 62 20.97 -14.02 -1.29
C LYS A 62 20.75 -13.13 -0.07
N ILE A 63 19.62 -13.28 0.65
CA ILE A 63 19.34 -12.51 1.87
C ILE A 63 20.39 -12.75 2.94
N VAL A 64 20.66 -14.03 3.24
CA VAL A 64 21.63 -14.47 4.26
C VAL A 64 23.02 -13.92 3.96
N ASN A 65 23.46 -14.03 2.70
CA ASN A 65 24.80 -13.60 2.30
C ASN A 65 24.96 -12.08 2.30
N GLU A 66 23.99 -11.34 1.76
CA GLU A 66 24.10 -9.89 1.59
C GLU A 66 23.86 -9.11 2.88
N LEU A 67 22.97 -9.59 3.75
CA LEU A 67 22.68 -8.95 5.04
C LEU A 67 23.51 -9.50 6.19
N ALA A 68 24.30 -10.55 5.96
CA ALA A 68 25.06 -11.26 6.98
C ALA A 68 24.20 -11.70 8.18
N ILE A 69 22.98 -12.15 7.91
CA ILE A 69 22.03 -12.68 8.90
C ILE A 69 22.01 -14.20 8.77
N ASP A 70 22.00 -14.91 9.89
CA ASP A 70 21.94 -16.37 9.87
C ASP A 70 20.61 -16.90 9.29
N GLU A 71 20.67 -18.07 8.65
CA GLU A 71 19.51 -18.68 7.99
C GLU A 71 18.36 -19.00 8.98
N GLU A 72 18.68 -19.32 10.24
CA GLU A 72 17.69 -19.65 11.26
C GLU A 72 16.84 -18.42 11.65
N SER A 73 17.50 -17.28 11.87
CA SER A 73 16.84 -15.99 12.11
C SER A 73 15.92 -15.58 10.95
N ILE A 74 16.37 -15.77 9.70
CA ILE A 74 15.54 -15.50 8.51
C ILE A 74 14.34 -16.44 8.46
N SER A 75 14.53 -17.75 8.71
CA SER A 75 13.43 -18.71 8.75
C SER A 75 12.39 -18.36 9.81
N VAL A 76 12.81 -18.03 11.04
CA VAL A 76 11.90 -17.63 12.12
C VAL A 76 11.11 -16.37 11.74
N PHE A 77 11.77 -15.38 11.13
CA PHE A 77 11.11 -14.19 10.65
C PHE A 77 10.10 -14.49 9.54
N PHE A 78 10.48 -15.32 8.57
CA PHE A 78 9.64 -15.69 7.42
C PHE A 78 8.43 -16.53 7.86
N ASP A 79 8.59 -17.44 8.81
CA ASP A 79 7.47 -18.19 9.37
C ASP A 79 6.43 -17.27 10.04
N ASN A 80 6.84 -16.12 10.59
CA ASN A 80 5.90 -15.12 11.09
C ASN A 80 5.21 -14.34 9.96
N LEU A 81 5.93 -14.03 8.88
CA LEU A 81 5.33 -13.41 7.68
C LEU A 81 4.33 -14.35 6.99
N GLU A 82 4.57 -15.65 7.02
CA GLU A 82 3.67 -16.65 6.43
C GLU A 82 2.33 -16.71 7.17
N LYS A 83 2.36 -16.68 8.51
CA LYS A 83 1.14 -16.62 9.34
C LYS A 83 0.27 -15.41 9.02
N GLU A 84 0.91 -14.27 8.71
CA GLU A 84 0.25 -13.03 8.30
C GLU A 84 -0.16 -13.02 6.80
N GLY A 85 0.18 -14.07 6.05
CA GLY A 85 -0.12 -14.22 4.63
C GLY A 85 0.68 -13.28 3.72
N ILE A 86 1.83 -12.79 4.19
CA ILE A 86 2.76 -11.93 3.44
C ILE A 86 3.65 -12.76 2.52
N ILE A 87 3.99 -13.99 2.92
CA ILE A 87 4.69 -14.98 2.11
C ILE A 87 3.95 -16.32 2.16
N THR A 88 4.32 -17.29 1.31
CA THR A 88 3.68 -18.62 1.28
C THR A 88 4.71 -19.74 1.11
N PHE A 89 4.38 -20.94 1.58
CA PHE A 89 5.20 -22.15 1.40
C PHE A 89 4.99 -22.86 0.06
N CYS A 90 3.98 -22.47 -0.71
CA CYS A 90 3.64 -23.07 -2.00
C CYS A 90 3.24 -22.01 -3.04
N ASN A 91 3.42 -22.34 -4.31
CA ASN A 91 3.04 -21.52 -5.46
C ASN A 91 1.56 -21.72 -5.88
N ASN A 92 0.75 -22.37 -5.04
CA ASN A 92 -0.65 -22.72 -5.38
C ASN A 92 -1.59 -21.54 -5.18
N LEU A 93 -1.53 -20.63 -6.16
CA LEU A 93 -2.30 -19.40 -6.24
C LEU A 93 -3.80 -19.57 -5.97
N GLY A 94 -4.41 -20.63 -6.50
CA GLY A 94 -5.86 -20.84 -6.47
C GLY A 94 -6.42 -21.22 -5.10
N GLU A 95 -5.78 -22.15 -4.41
CA GLU A 95 -6.25 -22.64 -3.10
C GLU A 95 -5.96 -21.61 -1.99
N LEU A 96 -4.83 -20.90 -2.10
CA LEU A 96 -4.47 -19.85 -1.15
C LEU A 96 -5.40 -18.63 -1.23
N LEU A 97 -5.81 -18.19 -2.43
CA LEU A 97 -6.78 -17.09 -2.57
C LEU A 97 -8.10 -17.41 -1.88
N VAL A 98 -8.62 -18.63 -2.08
CA VAL A 98 -9.86 -19.09 -1.41
C VAL A 98 -9.69 -19.11 0.11
N ASN A 99 -8.56 -19.61 0.61
CA ASN A 99 -8.31 -19.68 2.06
C ASN A 99 -8.11 -18.31 2.71
N VAL A 100 -7.44 -17.37 2.03
CA VAL A 100 -7.27 -16.00 2.53
C VAL A 100 -8.60 -15.24 2.49
N GLN A 101 -9.36 -15.32 1.40
CA GLN A 101 -10.70 -14.74 1.31
C GLN A 101 -11.62 -15.30 2.40
N ASN A 102 -11.64 -16.62 2.62
CA ASN A 102 -12.45 -17.25 3.66
C ASN A 102 -12.07 -16.76 5.07
N ARG A 103 -10.77 -16.59 5.37
CA ARG A 103 -10.31 -16.02 6.65
C ARG A 103 -10.79 -14.57 6.83
N CYS A 104 -10.75 -13.76 5.77
CA CYS A 104 -11.18 -12.37 5.79
C CYS A 104 -12.70 -12.23 5.90
N CYS A 105 -13.47 -13.01 5.15
CA CYS A 105 -14.94 -12.99 5.17
C CYS A 105 -15.53 -13.48 6.50
N ASN A 106 -14.86 -14.40 7.19
CA ASN A 106 -15.31 -14.91 8.49
C ASN A 106 -14.97 -13.99 9.67
N THR A 107 -14.13 -12.99 9.47
CA THR A 107 -13.82 -11.99 10.49
C THR A 107 -14.93 -10.94 10.48
N LYS A 108 -16.01 -11.17 11.23
CA LYS A 108 -17.05 -10.16 11.40
C LYS A 108 -16.46 -8.95 12.14
N PRO A 109 -16.58 -7.72 11.61
CA PRO A 109 -16.19 -6.53 12.35
C PRO A 109 -17.06 -6.42 13.61
N ASP A 110 -16.42 -6.52 14.77
CA ASP A 110 -17.06 -6.32 16.07
C ASP A 110 -17.18 -4.81 16.34
N TYR A 111 -18.30 -4.22 15.90
CA TYR A 111 -18.59 -2.80 16.10
C TYR A 111 -18.90 -2.44 17.57
N SER A 112 -18.88 -3.40 18.51
CA SER A 112 -19.19 -3.15 19.92
C SER A 112 -18.07 -2.44 20.70
N LYS A 113 -16.85 -2.40 20.14
CA LYS A 113 -15.70 -1.73 20.76
C LYS A 113 -15.41 -0.38 20.09
N ASN A 114 -16.26 0.62 20.39
CA ASN A 114 -15.93 2.05 20.27
C ASN A 114 -14.88 2.45 21.31
N MET A 115 -13.77 1.71 21.37
CA MET A 115 -12.59 2.15 22.09
C MET A 115 -11.71 2.82 21.05
N GLN A 116 -11.42 4.09 21.26
CA GLN A 116 -10.50 4.91 20.50
C GLN A 116 -9.08 4.35 20.68
N LYS A 117 -8.84 3.12 20.24
CA LYS A 117 -7.50 2.58 20.08
C LYS A 117 -6.87 3.45 19.03
N LYS A 118 -5.78 4.12 19.40
CA LYS A 118 -4.88 4.79 18.46
C LYS A 118 -4.56 3.74 17.40
N ALA A 119 -5.17 3.85 16.23
CA ALA A 119 -5.02 2.85 15.19
C ALA A 119 -3.53 2.83 14.84
N GLU A 120 -2.89 1.69 15.04
CA GLU A 120 -1.57 1.44 14.48
C GLU A 120 -1.75 1.52 12.96
N ASP A 121 -1.26 2.63 12.40
CA ASP A 121 -1.41 2.95 10.99
C ASP A 121 -0.02 2.83 10.37
N ALA A 122 0.25 1.65 9.82
CA ALA A 122 1.52 1.33 9.19
C ALA A 122 1.86 2.32 8.06
N GLU A 123 0.86 2.88 7.36
CA GLU A 123 1.11 3.91 6.35
C GLU A 123 1.60 5.20 6.99
N CYS A 124 0.94 5.64 8.06
CA CYS A 124 1.33 6.84 8.80
C CYS A 124 2.74 6.71 9.38
N ASP A 125 3.09 5.55 9.94
CA ASP A 125 4.42 5.32 10.52
C ASP A 125 5.50 5.23 9.43
N TYR A 126 5.21 4.54 8.33
CA TYR A 126 6.07 4.53 7.17
C TYR A 126 6.26 5.96 6.59
N GLN A 127 5.20 6.76 6.47
CA GLN A 127 5.27 8.15 5.99
C GLN A 127 6.13 9.05 6.89
N LYS A 128 6.06 8.88 8.22
CA LYS A 128 6.88 9.65 9.16
C LYS A 128 8.37 9.31 9.05
N ARG A 129 8.72 8.04 8.87
CA ARG A 129 10.11 7.58 8.85
C ARG A 129 10.77 7.73 7.49
N SER A 130 10.04 7.37 6.43
CA SER A 130 10.49 7.38 5.04
C SER A 130 10.98 8.76 4.61
N LYS A 131 12.14 8.80 3.93
CA LYS A 131 12.67 9.97 3.21
C LYS A 131 12.15 10.07 1.77
N SER A 132 11.36 9.11 1.30
CA SER A 132 10.61 9.22 0.04
C SER A 132 9.67 10.42 0.06
N LYS A 133 9.47 11.06 -1.10
CA LYS A 133 8.69 12.30 -1.21
C LYS A 133 7.25 12.10 -1.69
N VAL A 134 6.95 10.95 -2.29
CA VAL A 134 5.64 10.66 -2.89
C VAL A 134 5.07 9.41 -2.23
N PHE A 135 3.86 9.54 -1.66
CA PHE A 135 3.17 8.45 -0.95
C PHE A 135 1.83 8.10 -1.59
N SER A 136 1.19 9.06 -2.25
CA SER A 136 -0.05 8.88 -2.99
C SER A 136 0.02 9.66 -4.29
N VAL A 137 -0.65 9.13 -5.32
CA VAL A 137 -0.88 9.80 -6.59
C VAL A 137 -2.36 9.73 -6.87
N LEU A 138 -3.00 10.89 -7.03
CA LEU A 138 -4.35 10.99 -7.55
C LEU A 138 -4.26 11.27 -9.04
N MET A 139 -4.87 10.40 -9.85
CA MET A 139 -4.97 10.60 -11.30
C MET A 139 -6.42 10.90 -11.66
N GLU A 140 -6.68 12.13 -12.10
CA GLU A 140 -7.99 12.52 -12.65
C GLU A 140 -8.02 12.13 -14.14
N LEU A 141 -8.66 10.99 -14.45
CA LEU A 141 -8.70 10.45 -15.81
C LEU A 141 -9.57 11.29 -16.75
N THR A 142 -10.61 11.93 -16.21
CA THR A 142 -11.49 12.81 -16.95
C THR A 142 -12.09 13.86 -16.02
N TYR A 143 -12.17 15.09 -16.52
CA TYR A 143 -12.96 16.15 -15.89
C TYR A 143 -14.42 16.10 -16.34
N ASN A 144 -14.75 15.37 -17.41
CA ASN A 144 -16.10 15.29 -17.95
C ASN A 144 -16.96 14.31 -17.12
N CYS A 145 -17.55 14.82 -16.03
CA CYS A 145 -18.54 14.12 -15.22
C CYS A 145 -19.95 14.69 -15.49
N SER A 146 -20.93 13.81 -15.73
CA SER A 146 -22.33 14.15 -16.04
C SER A 146 -23.19 14.45 -14.82
N GLU A 147 -22.71 14.10 -13.62
CA GLU A 147 -23.44 14.29 -12.36
C GLU A 147 -23.36 15.73 -11.85
N LYS A 148 -24.44 16.19 -11.22
CA LYS A 148 -24.60 17.54 -10.66
C LYS A 148 -24.57 17.53 -9.14
N CYS A 149 -23.51 16.98 -8.57
CA CYS A 149 -23.39 16.85 -7.11
C CYS A 149 -23.17 18.22 -6.46
N ILE A 150 -24.01 18.59 -5.48
CA ILE A 150 -23.89 19.85 -4.73
C ILE A 150 -22.53 20.00 -4.02
N HIS A 151 -21.95 18.88 -3.58
CA HIS A 151 -20.63 18.83 -2.91
C HIS A 151 -19.45 18.63 -3.89
N CYS A 152 -19.67 18.71 -5.20
CA CYS A 152 -18.60 18.55 -6.17
C CYS A 152 -17.62 19.73 -6.06
N TYR A 153 -16.38 19.44 -5.65
CA TYR A 153 -15.29 20.42 -5.65
C TYR A 153 -14.73 20.68 -7.05
N ASN A 154 -14.89 19.72 -7.98
CA ASN A 154 -14.25 19.79 -9.30
C ASN A 154 -14.63 21.10 -10.04
N PRO A 155 -13.65 21.99 -10.31
CA PRO A 155 -13.92 23.27 -10.95
C PRO A 155 -14.66 23.14 -12.29
N GLY A 156 -15.56 24.08 -12.57
CA GLY A 156 -16.39 24.06 -13.77
C GLY A 156 -17.52 23.02 -13.76
N ALA A 157 -17.74 22.28 -12.67
CA ALA A 157 -18.94 21.48 -12.45
C ALA A 157 -20.20 22.33 -12.56
N SER A 158 -21.20 21.82 -13.27
CA SER A 158 -22.59 22.27 -13.11
C SER A 158 -23.16 21.57 -11.89
N ARG A 159 -23.75 22.31 -10.95
CA ARG A 159 -24.38 21.78 -9.73
C ARG A 159 -25.92 21.81 -9.78
N ASN A 160 -26.48 22.33 -10.86
CA ASN A 160 -27.91 22.43 -11.12
C ASN A 160 -28.19 22.60 -12.63
N ASP A 161 -29.46 22.65 -13.03
CA ASP A 161 -29.82 22.79 -14.46
C ASP A 161 -29.58 24.18 -15.05
N GLU A 162 -29.31 25.17 -14.20
CA GLU A 162 -29.13 26.56 -14.60
C GLU A 162 -27.64 26.90 -14.82
N GLU A 163 -26.73 26.17 -14.18
CA GLU A 163 -25.29 26.34 -14.31
C GLU A 163 -24.74 25.69 -15.59
N PHE A 164 -24.09 26.48 -16.43
CA PHE A 164 -23.35 25.99 -17.59
C PHE A 164 -22.05 25.32 -17.15
N SER A 165 -21.85 24.08 -17.61
CA SER A 165 -20.58 23.37 -17.42
C SER A 165 -19.45 24.09 -18.15
N MET A 166 -18.45 24.54 -17.39
CA MET A 166 -17.25 25.17 -17.95
C MET A 166 -16.18 24.14 -18.33
N ARG A 167 -16.45 22.83 -18.11
CA ARG A 167 -15.45 21.75 -18.27
C ARG A 167 -15.08 21.45 -19.73
N ASN A 168 -15.93 21.83 -20.68
CA ASN A 168 -15.76 21.57 -22.12
C ASN A 168 -15.41 22.83 -22.94
N ILE A 169 -15.17 23.97 -22.28
CA ILE A 169 -14.83 25.20 -22.99
C ILE A 169 -13.36 25.14 -23.35
N LYS A 170 -13.07 24.80 -24.61
CA LYS A 170 -11.77 25.05 -25.23
C LYS A 170 -11.58 26.56 -25.35
N ASN A 171 -11.10 27.20 -24.29
CA ASN A 171 -10.71 28.59 -24.36
C ASN A 171 -9.20 28.63 -24.54
N ASP A 172 -8.74 28.84 -25.78
CA ASP A 172 -7.34 29.11 -26.16
C ASP A 172 -6.79 30.43 -25.56
N ARG A 173 -7.39 30.92 -24.45
CA ARG A 173 -7.08 32.18 -23.78
C ARG A 173 -7.16 32.12 -22.25
N VAL A 174 -7.09 30.94 -21.64
CA VAL A 174 -6.76 30.86 -20.20
C VAL A 174 -5.30 30.45 -20.10
N SER A 175 -4.44 31.45 -20.28
CA SER A 175 -3.03 31.40 -19.87
C SER A 175 -2.94 30.81 -18.46
N SER A 176 -1.90 30.01 -18.27
CA SER A 176 -1.42 29.32 -17.07
C SER A 176 -1.23 30.20 -15.81
N SER A 177 -1.75 31.42 -15.80
CA SER A 177 -1.64 32.42 -14.74
C SER A 177 -2.70 32.30 -13.63
N LEU A 178 -3.72 31.44 -13.75
CA LEU A 178 -4.67 31.21 -12.65
C LEU A 178 -4.18 30.17 -11.62
N PHE A 179 -3.15 29.38 -11.94
CA PHE A 179 -2.63 28.33 -11.06
C PHE A 179 -1.63 28.81 -9.99
N LEU A 180 -1.28 30.11 -9.94
CA LEU A 180 -0.27 30.66 -9.02
C LEU A 180 -0.75 31.82 -8.13
N LYS A 181 -2.06 32.10 -8.04
CA LYS A 181 -2.58 33.17 -7.17
C LYS A 181 -3.72 32.73 -6.27
N THR A 182 -3.46 31.77 -5.40
CA THR A 182 -4.16 31.68 -4.12
C THR A 182 -3.14 31.43 -3.03
N SER A 183 -2.45 32.51 -2.64
CA SER A 183 -1.88 32.62 -1.30
C SER A 183 -3.03 32.49 -0.30
N TRP A 184 -3.16 31.30 0.29
CA TRP A 184 -4.01 31.07 1.44
C TRP A 184 -3.48 31.92 2.61
N LYS A 185 -4.12 33.07 2.84
CA LYS A 185 -4.02 33.73 4.15
C LYS A 185 -4.92 32.96 5.10
N HIS A 186 -4.31 32.26 6.07
CA HIS A 186 -5.04 31.76 7.22
C HIS A 186 -5.69 32.93 7.96
N PRO A 187 -7.00 32.90 8.24
CA PRO A 187 -7.55 33.72 9.30
C PRO A 187 -7.12 33.13 10.64
N CYS A 188 -6.55 33.97 11.50
CA CYS A 188 -6.37 33.71 12.92
C CYS A 188 -7.72 33.45 13.61
#